data_AF-A0A832ZT73-F1
#
_entry.id   AF-A0A832ZT73-F1
#
_cell.length_a   1.000
_cell.length_b   1.000
_cell.length_c   1.000
_cell.angle_alpha   90.00
_cell.angle_beta   90.00
_cell.angle_gamma   90.00
#
_symmetry.space_group_name_H-M   'P 1'
#
loop_
_entity.id
_entity.type
_entity.pdbx_description
1 polymer ?
#
loop_
_entity_poly.entity_id
_entity_poly.type
_entity_poly.pdbx_seq_one_letter_code
_entity_poly.pdbx_strand_id
1 'polypeptide(L)'
;MKGYAAVAVITTRAGDILFIRRRVNPRDPWSGDIAFPGGRKTNSDRHLLDTVYREVYEEVGIRLDKFTIEPIVLGVFNPMSYPDYKVYAYLIWMDHKYPVSPGDEVDEVIWLSIDSLVKGRCTRYLRILKVVREVDCFKSNGIVIWGLTYRILDRFLHRFYDRE
;
A
#
# COMPACT_ATOMS: atom_id res chain seq x y z
N MET A 1 -6.29 9.01 18.61
CA MET A 1 -7.30 8.13 17.97
C MET A 1 -6.73 6.72 17.97
N LYS A 2 -7.31 5.79 18.72
CA LYS A 2 -6.95 4.37 18.66
C LYS A 2 -7.75 3.72 17.54
N GLY A 3 -7.13 2.85 16.77
CA GLY A 3 -7.82 2.13 15.69
C GLY A 3 -6.89 1.22 14.92
N TYR A 4 -7.50 0.38 14.09
CA TYR A 4 -6.82 -0.61 13.29
C TYR A 4 -7.18 -0.42 11.83
N ALA A 5 -6.20 -0.62 10.97
CA ALA A 5 -6.34 -0.70 9.53
C ALA A 5 -5.54 -1.89 9.02
N ALA A 6 -5.86 -2.34 7.81
CA ALA A 6 -5.13 -3.38 7.13
C ALA A 6 -4.90 -2.99 5.68
N VAL A 7 -3.73 -3.35 5.14
CA VAL A 7 -3.36 -3.10 3.75
C VAL A 7 -2.82 -4.36 3.10
N ALA A 8 -3.02 -4.46 1.79
CA ALA A 8 -2.61 -5.57 0.94
C ALA A 8 -1.35 -5.19 0.15
N VAL A 9 -0.23 -5.84 0.45
CA VAL A 9 0.94 -5.85 -0.44
C VAL A 9 0.73 -7.00 -1.42
N ILE A 10 0.06 -6.71 -2.53
CA ILE A 10 -0.21 -7.72 -3.57
C ILE A 10 0.95 -7.69 -4.57
N THR A 11 1.60 -8.83 -4.75
CA THR A 11 2.75 -8.96 -5.66
C THR A 11 2.63 -10.21 -6.53
N THR A 12 3.11 -10.14 -7.76
CA THR A 12 3.14 -11.27 -8.69
C THR A 12 4.48 -12.01 -8.61
N ARG A 13 4.50 -13.27 -9.08
CA ARG A 13 5.77 -14.00 -9.28
C ARG A 13 6.71 -13.36 -10.31
N ALA A 14 6.17 -12.54 -11.21
CA ALA A 14 6.95 -11.78 -12.17
C ALA A 14 7.63 -10.53 -11.56
N GLY A 15 7.37 -10.24 -10.28
CA GLY A 15 7.97 -9.11 -9.58
C GLY A 15 7.27 -7.78 -9.84
N ASP A 16 5.94 -7.80 -9.94
CA ASP A 16 5.12 -6.58 -9.98
C ASP A 16 4.32 -6.43 -8.70
N ILE A 17 4.21 -5.19 -8.20
CA ILE A 17 3.44 -4.85 -7.00
C ILE A 17 2.27 -3.94 -7.38
N LEU A 18 1.10 -4.21 -6.79
CA LEU A 18 -0.10 -3.41 -6.97
C LEU A 18 -0.17 -2.24 -5.98
N PHE A 19 -0.44 -1.07 -6.52
CA PHE A 19 -0.69 0.16 -5.78
C PHE A 19 -1.99 0.83 -6.23
N ILE A 20 -2.48 1.73 -5.40
CA ILE A 20 -3.54 2.67 -5.74
C ILE A 20 -3.04 4.11 -5.61
N ARG A 21 -3.60 5.00 -6.42
CA ARG A 21 -3.58 6.43 -6.19
C ARG A 21 -4.90 6.83 -5.54
N ARG A 22 -4.83 7.34 -4.32
CA ARG A 22 -6.02 7.80 -3.60
C ARG A 22 -6.64 8.99 -4.31
N ARG A 23 -7.97 9.04 -4.45
CA ARG A 23 -8.66 10.21 -5.00
C ARG A 23 -8.32 11.45 -4.19
N VAL A 24 -8.09 12.58 -4.87
CA VAL A 24 -7.80 13.86 -4.20
C VAL A 24 -9.02 14.34 -3.41
N ASN A 25 -8.80 14.63 -2.14
CA ASN A 25 -9.80 15.14 -1.21
C ASN A 25 -9.18 16.36 -0.49
N PRO A 26 -9.70 17.57 -0.71
CA PRO A 26 -9.15 18.79 -0.11
C PRO A 26 -9.09 18.78 1.43
N ARG A 27 -9.83 17.89 2.11
CA ARG A 27 -9.84 17.73 3.56
C ARG A 27 -8.86 16.68 4.08
N ASP A 28 -8.24 15.90 3.18
CA ASP A 28 -7.24 14.88 3.50
C ASP A 28 -5.87 15.32 2.95
N PRO A 29 -4.92 15.69 3.82
CA PRO A 29 -3.58 16.11 3.39
C PRO A 29 -2.78 14.99 2.72
N TRP A 30 -3.25 13.74 2.82
CA TRP A 30 -2.63 12.55 2.21
C TRP A 30 -3.43 12.03 1.02
N SER A 31 -4.35 12.83 0.49
CA SER A 31 -5.07 12.49 -0.73
C SER A 31 -4.19 12.69 -1.96
N GLY A 32 -4.39 11.88 -3.01
CA GLY A 32 -3.48 11.84 -4.16
C GLY A 32 -2.20 11.04 -3.94
N ASP A 33 -1.89 10.64 -2.70
CA ASP A 33 -0.72 9.81 -2.41
C ASP A 33 -0.90 8.37 -2.90
N ILE A 34 0.23 7.73 -3.15
CA ILE A 34 0.30 6.31 -3.49
C ILE A 34 0.22 5.47 -2.23
N ALA A 35 -0.68 4.49 -2.26
CA ALA A 35 -0.90 3.57 -1.17
C ALA A 35 -0.98 2.13 -1.67
N PHE A 36 -0.82 1.21 -0.73
CA PHE A 36 -1.33 -0.15 -0.92
C PHE A 36 -2.86 -0.14 -0.77
N PRO A 37 -3.59 -0.98 -1.52
CA PRO A 37 -5.02 -1.17 -1.28
C PRO A 37 -5.27 -1.55 0.18
N GLY A 38 -6.31 -0.97 0.77
CA GLY A 38 -6.61 -1.20 2.18
C GLY A 38 -7.18 0.02 2.87
N GLY A 39 -7.66 -0.22 4.10
CA GLY A 39 -8.41 0.78 4.81
C GLY A 39 -8.64 0.42 6.26
N ARG A 40 -9.58 1.15 6.87
CA ARG A 40 -9.87 1.03 8.29
C ARG A 40 -10.66 -0.24 8.55
N LYS A 41 -10.34 -0.92 9.64
CA LYS A 41 -11.19 -2.01 10.12
C LYS A 41 -12.55 -1.44 10.54
N THR A 42 -13.62 -2.03 10.03
CA THR A 42 -15.00 -1.69 10.38
C THR A 42 -15.59 -2.69 11.38
N ASN A 43 -16.81 -2.43 11.85
CA ASN A 43 -17.55 -3.33 12.74
C ASN A 43 -18.06 -4.60 12.01
N SER A 44 -18.21 -4.55 10.69
CA SER A 44 -18.58 -5.72 9.88
C SER A 44 -17.41 -6.68 9.65
N ASP A 45 -16.18 -6.20 9.74
CA ASP A 45 -14.97 -7.02 9.60
C ASP A 45 -14.76 -7.83 10.90
N ARG A 46 -14.74 -9.17 10.83
CA ARG A 46 -14.48 -10.00 12.02
C ARG A 46 -12.99 -9.99 12.36
N HIS A 47 -12.15 -10.06 11.34
CA HIS A 47 -10.69 -10.02 11.41
C HIS A 47 -10.12 -8.93 10.50
N LEU A 48 -8.86 -8.56 10.73
CA LEU A 48 -8.16 -7.59 9.88
C LEU A 48 -7.97 -8.10 8.44
N LEU A 49 -7.94 -9.41 8.23
CA LEU A 49 -7.90 -9.99 6.90
C LEU A 49 -9.21 -9.77 6.14
N ASP A 50 -10.36 -9.70 6.83
CA ASP A 50 -11.64 -9.37 6.18
C ASP A 50 -11.63 -7.92 5.67
N THR A 51 -10.98 -7.01 6.41
CA THR A 51 -10.72 -5.63 5.94
C THR A 51 -9.92 -5.66 4.64
N VAL A 52 -8.86 -6.47 4.55
CA VAL A 52 -8.08 -6.60 3.31
C VAL A 52 -8.96 -7.08 2.14
N TYR A 53 -9.78 -8.11 2.35
CA TYR A 53 -10.63 -8.65 1.29
C TYR A 53 -11.67 -7.65 0.80
N ARG A 54 -12.33 -6.96 1.73
CA ARG A 54 -13.32 -5.93 1.42
C ARG A 54 -12.68 -4.77 0.66
N GLU A 55 -11.63 -4.18 1.21
CA GLU A 55 -10.99 -2.99 0.63
C GLU A 55 -10.36 -3.31 -0.73
N VAL A 56 -9.70 -4.46 -0.90
CA VAL A 56 -9.15 -4.86 -2.21
C VAL A 56 -10.27 -5.03 -3.24
N TYR A 57 -11.43 -5.57 -2.85
CA TYR A 57 -12.55 -5.65 -3.78
C TYR A 57 -13.12 -4.26 -4.12
N GLU A 58 -13.33 -3.41 -3.11
CA GLU A 58 -13.89 -2.07 -3.26
C GLU A 58 -12.97 -1.15 -4.08
N GLU A 59 -11.66 -1.18 -3.83
CA GLU A 59 -10.68 -0.25 -4.40
C GLU A 59 -10.10 -0.69 -5.75
N VAL A 60 -9.91 -2.01 -5.96
CA VAL A 60 -9.24 -2.54 -7.16
C VAL A 60 -10.02 -3.60 -7.93
N GLY A 61 -11.19 -4.03 -7.43
CA GLY A 61 -12.07 -5.00 -8.10
C GLY A 61 -11.64 -6.47 -7.97
N ILE A 62 -10.56 -6.77 -7.23
CA ILE A 62 -10.07 -8.15 -7.08
C ILE A 62 -10.82 -8.86 -5.94
N ARG A 63 -11.42 -10.01 -6.26
CA ARG A 63 -12.11 -10.88 -5.31
C ARG A 63 -11.14 -11.87 -4.66
N LEU A 64 -10.37 -11.41 -3.68
CA LEU A 64 -9.37 -12.24 -2.96
C LEU A 64 -9.98 -13.50 -2.33
N ASP A 65 -11.25 -13.46 -1.94
CA ASP A 65 -12.03 -14.57 -1.38
C ASP A 65 -12.23 -15.74 -2.36
N LYS A 66 -11.95 -15.55 -3.65
CA LYS A 66 -12.09 -16.57 -4.70
C LYS A 66 -10.80 -17.34 -4.96
N PHE A 67 -9.70 -16.97 -4.32
CA PHE A 67 -8.40 -17.60 -4.49
C PHE A 67 -8.02 -18.40 -3.25
N THR A 68 -7.25 -19.48 -3.44
CA THR A 68 -6.54 -20.12 -2.33
C THR A 68 -5.28 -19.31 -2.04
N ILE A 69 -5.38 -18.36 -1.12
CA ILE A 69 -4.27 -17.50 -0.69
C ILE A 69 -3.84 -17.84 0.73
N GLU A 70 -2.54 -17.73 0.98
CA GLU A 70 -1.92 -17.81 2.31
C GLU A 70 -1.24 -16.48 2.62
N PRO A 71 -1.96 -15.49 3.19
CA PRO A 71 -1.41 -14.17 3.45
C PRO A 71 -0.32 -14.23 4.51
N ILE A 72 0.81 -13.54 4.26
CA ILE A 72 1.90 -13.41 5.22
C ILE A 72 1.78 -12.04 5.90
N VAL A 73 1.78 -12.01 7.23
CA VAL A 73 1.86 -10.73 7.96
C VAL A 73 3.29 -10.17 7.81
N LEU A 74 3.43 -9.09 7.03
CA LEU A 74 4.69 -8.35 6.91
C LEU A 74 5.02 -7.58 8.18
N GLY A 75 3.99 -7.21 8.93
CA GLY A 75 4.10 -6.67 10.28
C GLY A 75 3.12 -5.54 10.53
N VAL A 76 3.31 -4.90 11.68
CA VAL A 76 2.49 -3.79 12.14
C VAL A 76 3.28 -2.51 12.04
N PHE A 77 2.62 -1.47 11.55
CA PHE A 77 3.16 -0.14 11.35
C PHE A 77 2.22 0.90 11.95
N ASN A 78 2.74 2.10 12.16
CA ASN A 78 1.98 3.24 12.66
C ASN A 78 2.25 4.47 11.77
N PRO A 79 1.22 5.25 11.39
CA PRO A 79 1.42 6.57 10.82
C PRO A 79 2.17 7.46 11.80
N MET A 80 3.10 8.29 11.31
CA MET A 80 3.85 9.21 12.19
C MET A 80 2.92 10.20 12.91
N SER A 81 1.84 10.63 12.25
CA SER A 81 0.85 11.55 12.81
C SER A 81 -0.09 10.90 13.84
N TYR A 82 -0.18 9.57 13.89
CA TYR A 82 -1.11 8.83 14.75
C TYR A 82 -0.42 7.57 15.30
N PRO A 83 0.48 7.68 16.28
CA PRO A 83 1.28 6.55 16.76
C PRO A 83 0.46 5.43 17.40
N ASP A 84 -0.70 5.73 17.98
CA ASP A 84 -1.61 4.74 18.54
C ASP A 84 -2.47 4.00 17.49
N TYR A 85 -2.36 4.39 16.22
CA TYR A 85 -3.10 3.79 15.12
C TYR A 85 -2.25 2.70 14.46
N LYS A 86 -2.79 1.47 14.40
CA LYS A 86 -2.05 0.30 13.92
C LYS A 86 -2.49 -0.09 12.52
N VAL A 87 -1.54 -0.17 11.60
CA VAL A 87 -1.73 -0.61 10.22
C VAL A 87 -1.04 -1.96 10.04
N TYR A 88 -1.81 -3.00 9.74
CA TYR A 88 -1.32 -4.34 9.50
C TYR A 88 -1.11 -4.54 8.00
N ALA A 89 0.11 -4.88 7.59
CA ALA A 89 0.42 -5.16 6.20
C ALA A 89 0.41 -6.67 5.95
N TYR A 90 -0.41 -7.10 5.00
CA TYR A 90 -0.53 -8.49 4.55
C TYR A 90 0.09 -8.62 3.16
N LEU A 91 1.10 -9.47 3.02
CA LEU A 91 1.68 -9.87 1.74
C LEU A 91 0.81 -10.97 1.13
N ILE A 92 0.43 -10.77 -0.13
CA ILE A 92 -0.36 -11.71 -0.92
C ILE A 92 0.36 -11.95 -2.23
N TRP A 93 0.73 -13.21 -2.48
CA TRP A 93 1.34 -13.62 -3.73
C TRP A 93 0.27 -14.03 -4.73
N MET A 94 0.33 -13.44 -5.92
CA MET A 94 -0.46 -13.85 -7.07
C MET A 94 0.45 -14.46 -8.14
N ASP A 95 -0.13 -15.33 -8.95
CA ASP A 95 0.56 -15.99 -10.06
C ASP A 95 0.79 -15.02 -11.24
N HIS A 96 -0.17 -14.14 -11.52
CA HIS A 96 -0.08 -13.12 -12.56
C HIS A 96 -0.85 -11.84 -12.18
N LYS A 97 -0.80 -10.81 -13.04
CA LYS A 97 -1.59 -9.58 -12.89
C LYS A 97 -3.05 -9.87 -13.27
N TYR A 98 -3.94 -9.80 -12.30
CA TYR A 98 -5.37 -9.89 -12.58
C TYR A 98 -5.90 -8.56 -13.12
N PRO A 99 -7.01 -8.58 -13.89
CA PRO A 99 -7.71 -7.36 -14.27
C PRO A 99 -8.07 -6.54 -13.02
N VAL A 100 -7.81 -5.24 -13.10
CA VAL A 100 -8.08 -4.29 -12.01
C VAL A 100 -8.93 -3.15 -12.53
N SER A 101 -9.77 -2.61 -11.66
CA SER A 101 -10.59 -1.42 -11.94
C SER A 101 -10.62 -0.53 -10.72
N PRO A 102 -10.39 0.80 -10.85
CA PRO A 102 -10.46 1.71 -9.72
C PRO A 102 -11.89 1.77 -9.17
N GLY A 103 -12.01 1.66 -7.85
CA GLY A 103 -13.24 1.96 -7.11
C GLY A 103 -13.49 3.45 -6.90
N ASP A 104 -14.55 3.77 -6.15
CA ASP A 104 -14.99 5.16 -5.95
C ASP A 104 -13.93 6.03 -5.26
N GLU A 105 -13.19 5.49 -4.28
CA GLU A 105 -12.17 6.23 -3.53
C GLU A 105 -10.78 6.26 -4.21
N VAL A 106 -10.66 5.60 -5.37
CA VAL A 106 -9.41 5.43 -6.10
C VAL A 106 -9.44 6.21 -7.42
N ASP A 107 -8.37 6.96 -7.68
CA ASP A 107 -8.18 7.68 -8.95
C ASP A 107 -7.52 6.77 -10.00
N GLU A 108 -6.58 5.94 -9.57
CA GLU A 108 -5.79 5.07 -10.44
C GLU A 108 -5.37 3.79 -9.72
N VAL A 109 -5.38 2.66 -10.43
CA VAL A 109 -4.78 1.40 -9.97
C VAL A 109 -3.56 1.09 -10.82
N ILE A 110 -2.42 0.81 -10.20
CA ILE A 110 -1.11 0.83 -10.86
C ILE A 110 -0.31 -0.41 -10.48
N TRP A 111 0.19 -1.12 -11.47
CA TRP A 111 1.22 -2.14 -11.29
C TRP A 111 2.61 -1.55 -11.53
N LEU A 112 3.50 -1.65 -10.56
CA LEU A 112 4.90 -1.22 -10.70
C LEU A 112 5.85 -2.41 -10.54
N SER A 113 6.87 -2.50 -11.38
CA SER A 113 7.87 -3.55 -11.25
C SER A 113 8.80 -3.27 -10.07
N ILE A 114 9.16 -4.33 -9.36
CA ILE A 114 10.09 -4.29 -8.24
C ILE A 114 11.46 -3.75 -8.69
N ASP A 115 11.94 -4.18 -9.84
CA ASP A 115 13.19 -3.68 -10.42
C ASP A 115 13.18 -2.16 -10.61
N SER A 116 12.06 -1.61 -11.09
CA SER A 116 11.93 -0.17 -11.27
C SER A 116 11.89 0.56 -9.92
N LEU A 117 11.22 -0.01 -8.93
CA LEU A 117 11.17 0.53 -7.57
C LEU A 117 12.57 0.53 -6.94
N VAL A 118 13.27 -0.60 -6.94
CA VAL A 118 14.61 -0.74 -6.35
C VAL A 118 15.60 0.25 -6.99
N LYS A 119 15.62 0.35 -8.33
CA LYS A 119 16.44 1.34 -9.05
C LYS A 119 16.04 2.80 -8.76
N GLY A 120 14.81 3.00 -8.30
CA GLY A 120 14.21 4.29 -8.00
C GLY A 120 14.33 4.76 -6.55
N ARG A 121 15.06 4.04 -5.67
CA ARG A 121 15.34 4.48 -4.30
C ARG A 121 16.03 5.84 -4.31
N CYS A 122 15.51 6.82 -3.59
CA CYS A 122 16.08 8.17 -3.50
C CYS A 122 15.56 8.95 -2.29
N THR A 123 16.19 10.09 -1.98
CA THR A 123 15.65 11.10 -1.07
C THR A 123 15.02 12.25 -1.84
N ARG A 124 13.95 12.85 -1.30
CA ARG A 124 13.31 14.04 -1.86
C ARG A 124 12.85 15.00 -0.78
N TYR A 125 12.89 16.30 -1.08
CA TYR A 125 12.24 17.33 -0.29
C TYR A 125 10.75 17.42 -0.65
N LEU A 126 9.87 17.05 0.28
CA LEU A 126 8.42 17.15 0.14
C LEU A 126 7.83 18.15 1.14
N ARG A 127 6.77 18.86 0.74
CA ARG A 127 6.04 19.76 1.63
C ARG A 127 4.96 18.98 2.38
N ILE A 128 5.21 18.70 3.65
CA ILE A 128 4.35 17.91 4.54
C ILE A 128 3.77 18.86 5.59
N LEU A 129 2.44 19.03 5.62
CA LEU A 129 1.74 19.93 6.57
C LEU A 129 2.39 21.33 6.64
N LYS A 130 2.69 21.91 5.47
CA LYS A 130 3.36 23.22 5.27
C LYS A 130 4.86 23.27 5.61
N VAL A 131 5.47 22.18 6.08
CA VAL A 131 6.91 22.09 6.37
C VAL A 131 7.60 21.29 5.28
N VAL A 132 8.69 21.81 4.72
CA VAL A 132 9.52 21.04 3.79
C VAL A 132 10.39 20.08 4.61
N ARG A 133 10.34 18.80 4.27
CA ARG A 133 11.15 17.76 4.90
C ARG A 133 11.81 16.90 3.83
N GLU A 134 13.05 16.52 4.08
CA GLU A 134 13.68 15.43 3.35
C GLU A 134 13.07 14.11 3.79
N VAL A 135 12.69 13.28 2.83
CA VAL A 135 12.13 11.95 3.07
C VAL A 135 12.73 10.95 2.10
N ASP A 136 12.88 9.71 2.57
CA ASP A 136 13.14 8.58 1.70
C ASP A 136 11.90 8.25 0.88
N CYS A 137 12.11 7.87 -0.38
CA CYS A 137 11.05 7.49 -1.29
C CYS A 137 11.53 6.52 -2.37
N PHE A 138 10.56 5.88 -3.03
CA PHE A 138 10.78 5.20 -4.31
C PHE A 138 10.18 6.04 -5.42
N LYS A 139 10.90 6.16 -6.54
CA LYS A 139 10.43 6.83 -7.76
C LYS A 139 10.40 5.85 -8.92
N SER A 140 9.22 5.64 -9.51
CA SER A 140 9.04 4.81 -10.70
C SER A 140 8.02 5.46 -11.62
N ASN A 141 8.31 5.57 -12.92
CA ASN A 141 7.39 6.13 -13.92
C ASN A 141 6.76 7.50 -13.54
N GLY A 142 7.55 8.37 -12.92
CA GLY A 142 7.09 9.68 -12.45
C GLY A 142 6.28 9.68 -11.14
N ILE A 143 5.93 8.49 -10.64
CA ILE A 143 5.24 8.27 -9.37
C ILE A 143 6.24 8.31 -8.22
N VAL A 144 5.83 8.89 -7.08
CA VAL A 144 6.63 8.97 -5.85
C VAL A 144 5.89 8.23 -4.74
N ILE A 145 6.55 7.24 -4.16
CA ILE A 145 6.05 6.46 -3.03
C ILE A 145 6.86 6.84 -1.81
N TRP A 146 6.21 7.42 -0.81
CA TRP A 146 6.84 7.95 0.39
C TRP A 146 6.04 7.59 1.65
N GLY A 147 6.51 8.01 2.83
CA GLY A 147 5.75 7.90 4.07
C GLY A 147 5.49 6.47 4.53
N LEU A 148 4.25 6.16 4.93
CA LEU A 148 3.90 4.83 5.44
C LEU A 148 4.02 3.75 4.36
N THR A 149 3.59 4.05 3.12
CA THR A 149 3.70 3.13 1.98
C THR A 149 5.16 2.79 1.70
N TYR A 150 6.06 3.79 1.73
CA TYR A 150 7.51 3.56 1.63
C TYR A 150 8.02 2.59 2.69
N ARG A 151 7.69 2.81 3.98
CA ARG A 151 8.17 1.95 5.09
C ARG A 151 7.69 0.51 4.97
N ILE A 152 6.47 0.29 4.48
CA ILE A 152 5.91 -1.05 4.25
C ILE A 152 6.62 -1.71 3.07
N LEU A 153 6.77 -0.98 1.95
CA LEU A 153 7.45 -1.47 0.76
C LEU A 153 8.92 -1.81 1.04
N ASP A 154 9.64 -0.93 1.75
CA ASP A 154 11.03 -1.16 2.10
C ASP A 154 11.20 -2.38 3.01
N ARG A 155 10.29 -2.61 3.97
CA ARG A 155 10.27 -3.86 4.75
C ARG A 155 10.07 -5.09 3.86
N PHE A 156 9.18 -5.02 2.88
CA PHE A 156 8.95 -6.12 1.95
C PHE A 156 10.19 -6.39 1.10
N LEU A 157 10.77 -5.36 0.48
CA LEU A 157 11.95 -5.49 -0.36
C LEU A 157 13.15 -6.02 0.42
N HIS A 158 13.41 -5.48 1.61
CA HIS A 158 14.50 -5.94 2.47
C HIS A 158 14.36 -7.42 2.85
N ARG A 159 13.14 -7.90 3.11
CA ARG A 159 12.91 -9.28 3.56
C ARG A 159 12.95 -10.30 2.42
N PHE A 160 12.58 -9.92 1.20
CA PHE A 160 12.32 -10.90 0.12
C PHE A 160 13.12 -10.66 -1.17
N TYR A 161 13.73 -9.48 -1.36
CA TYR A 161 14.35 -9.10 -2.63
C TYR A 161 15.78 -8.58 -2.49
N ASP A 162 16.07 -7.78 -1.48
CA ASP A 162 17.45 -7.39 -1.19
C ASP A 162 18.17 -8.63 -0.64
N ARG A 163 18.94 -9.31 -1.50
CA ARG A 163 19.85 -10.36 -1.05
C ARG A 163 21.11 -9.70 -0.53
N GLU A 164 21.55 -10.10 0.67
CA GLU A 164 22.97 -10.09 1.01
C GLU A 164 23.74 -11.05 0.09
#